data_AF-W2RZ92-F1
#
_entry.id   AF-W2RZ92-F1
#
_cell.length_a   1.000
_cell.length_b   1.000
_cell.length_c   1.000
_cell.angle_alpha   90.00
_cell.angle_beta   90.00
_cell.angle_gamma   90.00
#
_symmetry.space_group_name_H-M   'P 1'
#
loop_
_entity.id
_entity.type
_entity.pdbx_description
1 polymer ?
#
loop_
_entity_poly.entity_id
_entity_poly.type
_entity_poly.pdbx_seq_one_letter_code
_entity_poly.pdbx_strand_id
1 'polypeptide(L)'
;MASSAFINTPPANDRDLFIAIGMLLDAGITAGMRDPSEGVAMRPSRPDDYIFETKAPGIIAGSAICIFVMLLVTSTRFLLRIYLPRLKWGLDDTLLVPGVVMAIAYSALQVAMALKGGAGKHIFDVTYLEYYHYKWYANIAQIGYGMSSRMK
;
A
#
# COMPACT_ATOMS: atom_id res chain seq x y z
N MET A 1 10.01 -11.66 18.53
CA MET A 1 10.41 -10.54 17.66
C MET A 1 10.20 -9.27 18.44
N ALA A 2 11.22 -8.40 18.55
CA ALA A 2 11.09 -7.16 19.29
C ALA A 2 9.99 -6.28 18.67
N SER A 3 9.19 -5.64 19.53
CA SER A 3 8.10 -4.74 19.12
C SER A 3 8.69 -3.50 18.42
N SER A 4 8.11 -3.09 17.29
CA SER A 4 8.55 -1.89 16.57
C SER A 4 7.98 -0.63 17.22
N ALA A 5 8.77 0.43 17.31
CA ALA A 5 8.33 1.72 17.85
C ALA A 5 7.35 2.44 16.91
N PHE A 6 6.51 3.30 17.47
CA PHE A 6 5.65 4.19 16.69
C PHE A 6 6.46 5.33 16.06
N ILE A 7 6.02 5.80 14.90
CA ILE A 7 6.53 7.04 14.33
C ILE A 7 6.26 8.19 15.32
N ASN A 8 7.18 9.15 15.45
CA ASN A 8 7.28 10.16 16.52
C ASN A 8 7.85 9.69 17.86
N THR A 9 8.19 8.41 18.00
CA THR A 9 8.94 7.91 19.18
C THR A 9 10.35 7.47 18.78
N PRO A 10 11.31 7.47 19.74
CA PRO A 10 12.66 6.97 19.48
C PRO A 10 12.63 5.51 18.99
N PRO A 11 13.53 5.12 18.08
CA PRO A 11 13.60 3.74 17.57
C PRO A 11 13.82 2.75 18.70
N ALA A 12 13.06 1.65 18.73
CA ALA A 12 13.22 0.63 19.77
C ALA A 12 14.35 -0.37 19.47
N ASN A 13 14.73 -0.52 18.19
CA ASN A 13 15.71 -1.49 17.72
C ASN A 13 16.51 -0.95 16.53
N ASP A 14 17.65 -1.57 16.22
CA ASP A 14 18.49 -1.21 15.05
C ASP A 14 17.70 -1.19 13.73
N ARG A 15 16.74 -2.10 13.58
CA ARG A 15 15.87 -2.13 12.40
C ARG A 15 15.02 -0.86 12.26
N ASP A 16 14.44 -0.38 13.36
CA ASP A 16 13.64 0.84 13.37
C ASP A 16 14.55 2.05 13.09
N LEU A 17 15.80 2.04 13.59
CA LEU A 17 16.79 3.07 13.32
C LEU A 17 17.13 3.15 11.82
N PHE A 18 17.38 2.02 11.16
CA PHE A 18 17.64 2.01 9.71
C PHE A 18 16.42 2.48 8.90
N ILE A 19 15.21 2.16 9.34
CA ILE A 19 13.99 2.65 8.69
C ILE A 19 13.86 4.17 8.90
N ALA A 20 14.12 4.68 10.10
CA ALA A 20 14.11 6.11 10.40
C ALA A 20 15.13 6.88 9.56
N ILE A 21 16.35 6.36 9.40
CA ILE A 21 17.38 6.90 8.49
C ILE A 21 16.84 6.97 7.06
N GLY A 22 16.25 5.88 6.57
CA GLY A 22 15.65 5.84 5.23
C GLY A 22 14.53 6.87 5.05
N MET A 23 13.68 7.06 6.06
CA MET A 23 12.61 8.06 6.05
C MET A 23 13.15 9.49 6.02
N LEU A 24 14.19 9.79 6.80
CA LEU A 24 14.82 11.12 6.82
C LEU A 24 15.51 11.42 5.48
N LEU A 25 16.20 10.44 4.89
CA LEU A 25 16.82 10.56 3.57
C LEU A 25 15.78 10.80 2.47
N ASP A 26 14.64 10.10 2.49
CA ASP A 26 13.52 10.31 1.55
C ASP A 26 12.94 11.73 1.68
N ALA A 27 12.97 12.30 2.88
CA ALA A 27 12.59 13.69 3.15
C ALA A 27 13.70 14.72 2.86
N GLY A 28 14.88 14.29 2.40
CA GLY A 28 16.04 15.16 2.14
C GLY A 28 16.77 15.64 3.40
N ILE A 29 16.46 15.10 4.57
CA ILE A 29 17.11 15.41 5.85
C ILE A 29 18.30 14.47 6.04
N THR A 30 19.50 15.05 6.11
CA THR A 30 20.74 14.27 6.30
C THR A 30 21.06 14.09 7.79
N ALA A 31 21.89 13.10 8.12
CA ALA A 31 22.30 12.80 9.50
C ALA A 31 23.00 13.97 10.22
N GLY A 32 23.51 14.97 9.48
CA GLY A 32 24.07 16.20 10.05
C GLY A 32 23.02 17.26 10.42
N MET A 33 21.78 17.12 9.95
CA MET A 33 20.67 18.04 10.22
C MET A 33 19.77 17.57 11.36
N ARG A 34 19.71 16.25 11.58
CA ARG A 34 18.91 15.63 12.63
C ARG A 34 19.44 14.24 12.96
N ASP A 35 19.55 13.94 14.25
CA ASP A 35 19.96 12.62 14.70
C ASP A 35 18.80 11.61 14.48
N PRO A 36 19.01 10.54 13.70
CA PRO A 36 18.00 9.50 13.49
C PRO A 36 17.61 8.74 14.76
N SER A 37 18.46 8.76 15.79
CA SER A 37 18.19 8.10 17.08
C SER A 37 17.11 8.80 17.92
N GLU A 38 16.85 10.08 17.66
CA GLU A 38 15.72 10.81 18.25
C GLU A 38 14.37 10.46 17.61
N GLY A 39 14.40 9.67 16.53
CA GLY A 39 13.22 9.29 15.77
C GLY A 39 12.73 10.37 14.79
N VAL A 40 11.77 9.98 13.96
CA VAL A 40 11.19 10.84 12.92
C VAL A 40 10.00 11.58 13.50
N ALA A 41 10.16 12.88 13.79
CA ALA A 41 9.01 13.73 14.17
C ALA A 41 8.30 14.23 12.90
N MET A 42 7.22 13.55 12.54
CA MET A 42 6.27 13.97 11.53
C MET A 42 5.12 14.74 12.19
N ARG A 43 4.90 15.97 11.72
CA ARG A 43 3.70 16.74 12.06
C ARG A 43 2.52 16.23 11.21
N PRO A 44 1.29 16.18 11.73
CA PRO A 44 0.84 16.66 13.04
C PRO A 44 1.12 15.67 14.20
N SER A 45 1.36 16.21 15.39
CA SER A 45 1.39 15.42 16.63
C SER A 45 -0.02 14.90 16.97
N ARG A 46 -0.09 13.78 17.67
CA ARG A 46 -1.35 13.20 18.15
C ARG A 46 -2.07 14.20 19.07
N PRO A 47 -3.34 14.58 18.79
CA PRO A 47 -4.15 15.41 19.69
C PRO A 47 -4.47 14.69 21.01
N ASP A 48 -4.64 15.46 22.10
CA ASP A 48 -4.92 14.90 23.44
C ASP A 48 -6.28 14.16 23.49
N ASP A 49 -7.30 14.68 22.80
CA ASP A 49 -8.66 14.09 22.72
C ASP A 49 -8.84 13.12 21.53
N TYR A 50 -7.75 12.55 21.00
CA TYR A 50 -7.82 11.75 19.78
C TYR A 50 -8.49 10.38 20.00
N ILE A 51 -9.60 10.17 19.29
CA ILE A 51 -10.26 8.87 19.15
C ILE A 51 -9.60 8.13 17.97
N PHE A 52 -9.08 6.93 18.23
CA PHE A 52 -8.46 6.11 17.19
C PHE A 52 -9.45 5.83 16.05
N GLU A 53 -9.13 6.35 14.87
CA GLU A 53 -9.92 6.14 13.66
C GLU A 53 -9.08 5.38 12.63
N THR A 54 -9.70 4.37 12.01
CA THR A 54 -9.06 3.62 10.93
C THR A 54 -9.99 3.46 9.73
N LYS A 55 -9.46 3.77 8.55
CA LYS A 55 -10.11 3.55 7.25
C LYS A 55 -9.73 2.22 6.61
N ALA A 56 -8.86 1.43 7.26
CA ALA A 56 -8.40 0.14 6.75
C ALA A 56 -9.57 -0.82 6.41
N PRO A 57 -10.62 -0.95 7.24
CA PRO A 57 -11.76 -1.81 6.90
C PRO A 57 -12.48 -1.38 5.61
N GLY A 58 -12.60 -0.06 5.37
CA GLY A 58 -13.20 0.47 4.16
C GLY A 58 -12.37 0.18 2.90
N ILE A 59 -11.04 0.31 3.00
CA ILE A 59 -10.12 -0.03 1.91
C ILE A 59 -10.24 -1.53 1.58
N ILE A 60 -10.19 -2.40 2.59
CA ILE A 60 -10.27 -3.85 2.40
C ILE A 60 -11.60 -4.25 1.76
N ALA A 61 -12.72 -3.73 2.27
CA ALA A 61 -14.05 -4.03 1.73
C ALA A 61 -14.19 -3.53 0.28
N GLY A 62 -13.75 -2.30 0.00
CA GLY A 62 -13.77 -1.73 -1.35
C GLY A 62 -12.94 -2.54 -2.34
N SER A 63 -11.68 -2.85 -1.99
CA SER A 63 -10.80 -3.63 -2.84
C SER A 63 -11.32 -5.07 -3.07
N ALA A 64 -11.94 -5.69 -2.05
CA ALA A 64 -12.53 -7.02 -2.18
C ALA A 64 -13.71 -7.02 -3.17
N ILE A 65 -14.59 -6.01 -3.10
CA ILE A 65 -15.71 -5.85 -4.04
C ILE A 65 -15.17 -5.64 -5.46
N CYS A 66 -14.15 -4.81 -5.64
CA CYS A 66 -13.53 -4.60 -6.95
C CYS A 66 -12.99 -5.90 -7.54
N ILE A 67 -12.25 -6.70 -6.76
CA ILE A 67 -11.74 -8.00 -7.21
C ILE A 67 -12.89 -8.93 -7.60
N PHE A 68 -13.94 -8.99 -6.79
CA PHE A 68 -15.11 -9.82 -7.08
C PHE A 68 -15.78 -9.42 -8.40
N VAL A 69 -16.04 -8.12 -8.60
CA VAL A 69 -16.67 -7.62 -9.83
C VAL A 69 -15.78 -7.90 -11.06
N MET A 70 -14.47 -7.69 -10.97
CA MET A 70 -13.54 -7.98 -12.06
C MET A 70 -13.53 -9.45 -12.43
N LEU A 71 -13.49 -10.34 -11.43
CA LEU A 71 -13.58 -11.79 -11.66
C LEU A 71 -14.93 -12.16 -12.28
N LEU A 72 -16.04 -11.64 -11.76
CA LEU A 72 -17.38 -11.93 -12.27
C LEU A 72 -17.54 -11.53 -13.74
N VAL A 73 -17.14 -10.31 -14.10
CA VAL A 73 -17.24 -9.82 -15.49
C VAL A 73 -16.33 -10.63 -16.41
N THR A 74 -15.10 -10.90 -15.97
CA THR A 74 -14.11 -11.66 -16.75
C THR A 74 -14.56 -13.10 -16.96
N SER A 75 -14.97 -13.79 -15.90
CA SER A 75 -15.49 -15.15 -15.95
C SER A 75 -16.76 -15.22 -16.80
N THR A 76 -17.69 -14.28 -16.67
CA THR A 76 -18.90 -14.23 -17.51
C THR A 76 -18.52 -14.13 -18.98
N ARG A 77 -17.54 -13.28 -19.33
CA ARG A 77 -17.04 -13.14 -20.70
C ARG A 77 -16.43 -14.44 -21.23
N PHE A 78 -15.64 -15.14 -20.42
CA PHE A 78 -15.07 -16.44 -20.80
C PHE A 78 -16.14 -17.52 -20.96
N LEU A 79 -17.10 -17.61 -20.03
CA LEU A 79 -18.18 -18.59 -20.09
C LEU A 79 -19.06 -18.38 -21.32
N LEU A 80 -19.46 -17.14 -21.62
CA LEU A 80 -20.24 -16.82 -22.83
C LEU A 80 -19.52 -17.29 -24.10
N ARG A 81 -18.19 -17.23 -24.15
CA ARG A 81 -17.43 -17.70 -25.31
C ARG A 81 -17.29 -19.21 -25.40
N ILE A 82 -17.21 -19.89 -24.26
CA ILE A 82 -17.20 -21.35 -24.24
C ILE A 82 -18.56 -21.89 -24.71
N TYR A 83 -19.66 -21.24 -24.32
CA TYR A 83 -21.02 -21.72 -24.63
C TYR A 83 -21.60 -21.18 -25.96
N LEU A 84 -21.09 -20.06 -26.50
CA LEU A 84 -21.49 -19.54 -27.81
C LEU A 84 -20.37 -19.70 -28.85
N PRO A 85 -20.34 -20.80 -29.62
CA PRO A 85 -19.27 -21.11 -30.59
C PRO A 85 -19.17 -20.13 -31.78
N ARG A 86 -20.06 -19.13 -31.86
CA ARG A 86 -20.00 -18.05 -32.86
C ARG A 86 -19.06 -16.90 -32.49
N LEU A 87 -18.60 -16.80 -31.24
CA LEU A 87 -17.61 -15.78 -30.84
C LEU A 87 -16.18 -16.31 -31.07
N LYS A 88 -15.46 -15.68 -32.01
CA LYS A 88 -14.04 -15.96 -32.25
C LYS A 88 -13.18 -15.30 -31.17
N TRP A 89 -12.08 -15.98 -30.79
CA TRP A 89 -11.03 -15.39 -29.97
C TRP A 89 -10.39 -14.22 -30.72
N GLY A 90 -10.45 -13.04 -30.12
CA GLY A 90 -9.94 -11.81 -30.70
C GLY A 90 -8.72 -11.27 -29.95
N LEU A 91 -8.04 -10.30 -30.57
CA LEU A 91 -6.96 -9.52 -29.94
C LEU A 91 -7.39 -8.86 -28.62
N ASP A 92 -8.67 -8.51 -28.51
CA ASP A 92 -9.28 -7.97 -27.29
C ASP A 92 -9.14 -8.93 -26.09
N ASP A 93 -9.14 -10.24 -26.32
CA ASP A 93 -9.13 -11.24 -25.24
C ASP A 93 -7.74 -11.49 -24.70
N THR A 94 -6.78 -11.45 -25.60
CA THR A 94 -5.35 -11.53 -25.28
C THR A 94 -4.89 -10.31 -24.50
N LEU A 95 -5.51 -9.14 -24.69
CA LEU A 95 -5.22 -7.92 -23.91
C LEU A 95 -6.03 -7.84 -22.60
N LEU A 96 -7.21 -8.44 -22.56
CA LEU A 96 -8.06 -8.45 -21.37
C LEU A 96 -7.44 -9.25 -20.22
N VAL A 97 -6.85 -10.42 -20.51
CA VAL A 97 -6.20 -11.27 -19.49
C VAL A 97 -5.12 -10.53 -18.70
N PRO A 98 -4.07 -9.95 -19.32
CA PRO A 98 -3.06 -9.22 -18.58
C PRO A 98 -3.63 -7.98 -17.88
N GLY A 99 -4.62 -7.30 -18.47
CA GLY A 99 -5.29 -6.16 -17.84
C GLY A 99 -5.99 -6.53 -16.53
N VAL A 100 -6.73 -7.64 -16.51
CA VAL A 100 -7.43 -8.12 -15.30
C VAL A 100 -6.45 -8.63 -14.25
N VAL A 101 -5.39 -9.34 -14.66
CA VAL A 101 -4.34 -9.81 -13.75
C VAL A 101 -3.67 -8.63 -13.05
N MET A 102 -3.36 -7.57 -13.80
CA MET A 102 -2.86 -6.33 -13.21
C MET A 102 -3.92 -5.73 -12.27
N ALA A 103 -5.13 -5.44 -12.73
CA ALA A 103 -6.13 -4.80 -11.88
C ALA A 103 -6.39 -5.55 -10.53
N ILE A 104 -6.36 -6.89 -10.55
CA ILE A 104 -6.40 -7.73 -9.33
C ILE A 104 -5.13 -7.56 -8.48
N ALA A 105 -3.93 -7.63 -9.08
CA ALA A 105 -2.68 -7.43 -8.37
C ALA A 105 -2.60 -6.06 -7.68
N TYR A 106 -3.09 -4.99 -8.33
CA TYR A 106 -3.19 -3.67 -7.71
C TYR A 106 -4.12 -3.67 -6.49
N SER A 107 -5.31 -4.25 -6.64
CA SER A 107 -6.29 -4.32 -5.56
C SER A 107 -5.78 -5.17 -4.39
N ALA A 108 -5.05 -6.25 -4.68
CA ALA A 108 -4.40 -7.09 -3.66
C ALA A 108 -3.29 -6.33 -2.92
N LEU A 109 -2.51 -5.50 -3.61
CA LEU A 109 -1.51 -4.63 -2.99
C LEU A 109 -2.15 -3.58 -2.06
N GLN A 110 -3.30 -3.01 -2.44
CA GLN A 110 -4.05 -2.11 -1.54
C GLN A 110 -4.50 -2.81 -0.26
N VAL A 111 -4.99 -4.04 -0.36
CA VAL A 111 -5.35 -4.85 0.81
C VAL A 111 -4.12 -5.16 1.66
N ALA A 112 -2.98 -5.51 1.05
CA ALA A 112 -1.74 -5.76 1.77
C ALA A 112 -1.22 -4.50 2.50
N MET A 113 -1.32 -3.33 1.87
CA MET A 113 -1.01 -2.04 2.49
C MET A 113 -1.91 -1.75 3.71
N ALA A 114 -3.21 -2.06 3.62
CA ALA A 114 -4.14 -1.87 4.74
C ALA A 114 -3.86 -2.84 5.91
N LEU A 115 -3.54 -4.10 5.62
CA LEU A 115 -3.34 -5.14 6.65
C LEU A 115 -1.96 -5.08 7.32
N LYS A 116 -0.90 -4.80 6.56
CA LYS A 116 0.49 -4.90 7.03
C LYS A 116 1.24 -3.56 7.04
N GLY A 117 0.73 -2.58 6.28
CA GLY A 117 1.37 -1.29 6.08
C GLY A 117 0.84 -0.17 6.98
N GLY A 118 -0.19 -0.43 7.79
CA GLY A 118 -0.87 0.64 8.53
C GLY A 118 -1.65 1.62 7.64
N ALA A 119 -1.89 1.28 6.36
CA ALA A 119 -2.65 2.15 5.47
C ALA A 119 -4.09 2.32 5.98
N GLY A 120 -4.52 3.57 6.12
CA GLY A 120 -5.80 3.93 6.70
C GLY A 120 -5.74 4.24 8.20
N LYS A 121 -4.58 4.14 8.86
CA LYS A 121 -4.32 4.75 10.17
C LYS A 121 -3.70 6.14 9.99
N HIS A 122 -3.76 6.97 11.03
CA HIS A 122 -2.98 8.20 11.07
C HIS A 122 -1.48 7.90 11.24
N ILE A 123 -0.61 8.77 10.73
CA ILE A 123 0.84 8.51 10.69
C ILE A 123 1.46 8.32 12.08
N PHE A 124 0.89 8.93 13.11
CA PHE A 124 1.31 8.77 14.50
C PHE A 124 0.81 7.47 15.16
N ASP A 125 -0.10 6.73 14.51
CA ASP A 125 -0.56 5.40 14.93
C ASP A 125 0.10 4.26 14.12
N VAL A 126 1.10 4.59 13.30
CA VAL A 126 1.84 3.66 12.44
C VAL A 126 3.23 3.43 13.02
N THR A 127 3.65 2.16 13.06
CA THR A 127 5.02 1.77 13.46
C THR A 127 6.01 1.97 12.32
N TYR A 128 7.30 2.10 12.63
CA TYR A 128 8.36 2.14 11.60
C TYR A 128 8.28 0.92 10.67
N LEU A 129 8.03 -0.26 11.24
CA LEU A 129 7.88 -1.49 10.48
C LEU A 129 6.66 -1.49 9.54
N GLU A 130 5.50 -1.05 10.03
CA GLU A 130 4.31 -0.91 9.19
C GLU A 130 4.56 0.07 8.04
N TYR A 131 5.18 1.22 8.32
CA TYR A 131 5.51 2.19 7.28
C TYR A 131 6.46 1.62 6.22
N TYR A 132 7.46 0.83 6.64
CA TYR A 132 8.36 0.16 5.70
C TYR A 132 7.59 -0.79 4.77
N HIS A 133 6.69 -1.61 5.32
CA HIS A 133 5.85 -2.49 4.49
C HIS A 133 4.94 -1.69 3.55
N TYR A 134 4.35 -0.60 4.03
CA TYR A 134 3.56 0.30 3.19
C TYR A 134 4.37 0.82 2.01
N LYS A 135 5.55 1.42 2.26
CA LYS A 135 6.43 1.93 1.20
C LYS A 135 6.85 0.85 0.23
N TRP A 136 7.13 -0.37 0.71
CA TRP A 136 7.47 -1.50 -0.15
C TRP A 136 6.33 -1.86 -1.12
N TYR A 137 5.11 -2.05 -0.61
CA TYR A 137 3.94 -2.37 -1.43
C TYR A 137 3.55 -1.21 -2.36
N ALA A 138 3.65 0.03 -1.88
CA ALA A 138 3.38 1.23 -2.66
C ALA A 138 4.37 1.35 -3.84
N ASN A 139 5.67 1.12 -3.63
CA ASN A 139 6.67 1.17 -4.68
C ASN A 139 6.44 0.07 -5.74
N ILE A 140 6.05 -1.14 -5.32
CA ILE A 140 5.69 -2.22 -6.25
C ILE A 140 4.46 -1.82 -7.09
N ALA A 141 3.42 -1.28 -6.44
CA ALA A 141 2.25 -0.75 -7.14
C ALA A 141 2.61 0.43 -8.04
N GLN A 142 3.62 1.21 -7.70
CA GLN A 142 4.02 2.35 -8.49
C GLN A 142 4.74 1.92 -9.77
N ILE A 143 5.71 1.02 -9.66
CA ILE A 143 6.47 0.48 -10.79
C ILE A 143 5.54 -0.33 -11.71
N GLY A 144 4.69 -1.18 -11.14
CA GLY A 144 3.80 -2.05 -11.90
C GLY A 144 2.73 -1.31 -12.71
N TYR A 145 2.33 -0.10 -12.28
CA TYR A 145 1.24 0.66 -12.91
C TYR A 145 1.71 1.98 -13.54
N GLY A 146 3.02 2.21 -13.60
CA GLY A 146 3.60 3.42 -14.20
C GLY A 146 3.14 4.71 -13.52
N MET A 147 2.74 4.66 -12.25
CA MET A 147 2.31 5.86 -11.53
C MET A 147 3.56 6.74 -11.28
N SER A 148 3.68 7.82 -12.04
CA SER A 148 4.82 8.74 -11.93
C SER A 148 4.79 9.46 -10.57
N SER A 149 5.82 9.25 -9.75
CA SER A 149 6.11 10.07 -8.57
C SER A 149 6.62 11.43 -9.05
N ARG A 150 5.69 12.34 -9.34
CA ARG A 150 5.96 13.77 -9.24
C ARG A 150 5.18 14.32 -8.05
N MET A 151 5.56 13.89 -6.85
CA MET A 151 5.39 14.76 -5.69
C MET A 151 6.59 15.71 -5.69
N LYS A 152 6.32 16.96 -6.08
CA LYS A 152 7.20 18.09 -5.78
C LYS A 152 7.02 18.49 -4.33
#